data_AF-A0A0B7AV66-F1
#
_entry.id   AF-A0A0B7AV66-F1
#
_cell.length_a   1.000
_cell.length_b   1.000
_cell.length_c   1.000
_cell.angle_alpha   90.00
_cell.angle_beta   90.00
_cell.angle_gamma   90.00
#
_symmetry.space_group_name_H-M   'P 1'
#
loop_
_entity.id
_entity.type
_entity.pdbx_description
1 polymer ?
#
loop_
_entity_poly.entity_id
_entity_poly.type
_entity_poly.pdbx_seq_one_letter_code
_entity_poly.pdbx_strand_id
1 'polypeptide(L)' 'EWLQEFDFSMMSKQRKVLLIVDNCSVHTRMNNLKATKLLFLPPNATLTLQSCDQGIIQNLKVLYTSIMLSKYVGHMDTDL' A
#
# COMPACT_ATOMS: atom_id res chain seq x y z
N GLU A 1 -3.72 19.52 0.61
CA GLU A 1 -4.17 18.11 0.50
C GLU A 1 -3.21 17.39 -0.42
N TRP A 2 -2.51 16.35 0.06
CA TRP A 2 -1.40 15.73 -0.68
C TRP A 2 -1.79 15.30 -2.10
N LEU A 3 -3.04 14.83 -2.29
CA LEU A 3 -3.52 14.31 -3.56
C LEU A 3 -3.74 15.42 -4.61
N GLN A 4 -4.07 16.65 -4.18
CA GLN A 4 -4.15 17.80 -5.07
C GLN A 4 -2.75 18.25 -5.53
N GLU A 5 -1.77 18.25 -4.61
CA GLU A 5 -0.37 18.56 -4.93
C GLU A 5 0.23 17.53 -5.88
N PHE A 6 -0.11 16.24 -5.67
CA PHE A 6 0.24 15.17 -6.58
C PHE A 6 -0.37 15.38 -7.97
N ASP A 7 -1.67 15.68 -8.05
CA ASP A 7 -2.35 15.94 -9.32
C ASP A 7 -1.73 17.11 -10.08
N PHE A 8 -1.43 18.21 -9.37
CA PHE A 8 -0.72 19.35 -9.94
C PHE A 8 0.67 18.98 -10.46
N SER A 9 1.42 18.13 -9.74
CA SER A 9 2.71 17.62 -10.21
C SER A 9 2.59 16.75 -11.47
N MET A 10 1.52 15.95 -11.57
CA MET A 10 1.27 15.15 -12.77
C MET A 10 0.84 16.03 -13.95
N MET A 11 0.03 17.06 -13.71
CA MET A 11 -0.33 18.07 -14.70
C MET A 11 0.90 18.81 -15.24
N SER A 12 1.80 19.28 -14.37
CA SER A 12 3.00 20.02 -14.80
C SER A 12 3.95 19.16 -15.62
N LYS A 13 3.97 17.85 -15.36
CA LYS A 13 4.70 16.85 -16.14
C LYS A 13 3.96 16.38 -17.39
N GLN A 14 2.76 16.90 -17.66
CA GLN A 14 1.88 16.48 -18.76
C GLN A 14 1.57 14.97 -18.75
N ARG A 15 1.46 14.36 -17.56
CA ARG A 15 1.17 12.93 -17.40
C ARG A 15 -0.24 12.73 -16.90
N LYS A 16 -0.97 11.79 -17.51
CA LYS A 16 -2.21 11.25 -16.95
C LYS A 16 -1.90 9.93 -16.24
N VAL A 17 -2.37 9.79 -15.01
CA VAL A 17 -2.08 8.62 -14.17
C VAL A 17 -3.35 8.05 -13.55
N LEU A 18 -3.35 6.74 -13.31
CA LEU A 18 -4.39 6.03 -12.59
C LEU A 18 -3.84 5.64 -11.22
N LEU A 19 -4.46 6.12 -10.16
CA LEU A 19 -4.14 5.73 -8.80
C LEU A 19 -5.16 4.70 -8.32
N ILE A 20 -4.69 3.48 -8.08
CA ILE A 20 -5.51 2.38 -7.56
C ILE A 20 -5.46 2.45 -6.04
N VAL A 21 -6.63 2.57 -5.42
CA VAL A 21 -6.77 2.78 -3.98
C VAL A 21 -7.63 1.65 -3.40
N ASP A 22 -7.32 1.26 -2.17
CA ASP A 22 -8.16 0.35 -1.42
C ASP A 22 -9.57 0.94 -1.20
N ASN A 23 -10.57 0.09 -1.03
CA ASN A 23 -11.94 0.52 -0.73
C ASN A 23 -12.15 0.64 0.77
N CYS A 24 -11.44 1.57 1.39
CA CYS A 24 -11.60 1.90 2.79
C CYS A 24 -12.54 3.11 2.95
N SER A 25 -13.46 3.03 3.91
CA SER A 25 -14.51 4.04 4.15
C SER A 25 -13.96 5.43 4.49
N VAL A 26 -12.71 5.50 4.96
CA VAL A 26 -12.01 6.75 5.28
C VAL A 26 -11.45 7.46 4.05
N HIS A 27 -11.41 6.81 2.88
CA HIS A 27 -10.93 7.43 1.65
C HIS A 27 -12.02 8.28 1.00
N THR A 28 -11.92 9.60 1.18
CA THR A 28 -12.81 10.57 0.54
C THR A 28 -12.64 10.52 -0.98
N ARG A 29 -13.74 10.34 -1.70
CA ARG A 29 -13.75 10.37 -3.17
C ARG A 29 -13.67 11.82 -3.63
N MET A 30 -12.47 12.27 -4.00
CA MET A 30 -12.29 13.58 -4.62
C MET A 30 -12.59 13.50 -6.12
N ASN A 31 -13.51 14.35 -6.58
CA ASN A 31 -14.00 14.34 -7.97
C ASN A 31 -13.38 15.43 -8.84
N ASN A 32 -12.50 16.28 -8.29
CA ASN A 32 -11.97 17.49 -8.93
C ASN A 32 -10.50 17.38 -9.41
N LEU A 33 -9.99 16.16 -9.61
CA LEU A 33 -8.65 15.90 -10.13
C LEU A 33 -8.63 15.94 -11.67
N LYS A 34 -7.59 16.49 -12.27
CA LYS A 34 -7.50 16.69 -13.74
C LYS A 34 -6.55 15.72 -14.43
N ALA A 35 -5.42 15.39 -13.80
CA ALA A 35 -4.41 14.48 -14.34
C ALA A 35 -4.49 13.07 -13.73
N THR A 36 -5.09 12.95 -12.56
CA THR A 36 -5.12 11.74 -11.75
C THR A 36 -6.54 11.20 -11.71
N LYS A 37 -6.72 9.95 -12.15
CA LYS A 37 -7.98 9.23 -11.96
C LYS A 37 -7.83 8.30 -10.76
N LEU A 38 -8.79 8.32 -9.85
CA LEU A 38 -8.86 7.37 -8.74
C LEU A 38 -9.69 6.16 -9.16
N LEU A 39 -9.14 4.97 -8.95
CA LEU A 39 -9.86 3.70 -9.08
C LEU A 39 -9.89 3.02 -7.72
N PHE A 40 -11.09 2.90 -7.15
CA PHE A 40 -11.31 2.15 -5.92
C PHE A 40 -11.54 0.68 -6.26
N LEU A 41 -10.85 -0.21 -5.55
CA LEU A 41 -11.06 -1.64 -5.66
C LEU A 41 -12.48 -2.04 -5.17
N PRO A 42 -12.99 -3.22 -5.53
CA PRO A 42 -14.28 -3.66 -4.99
C PRO A 42 -14.18 -3.97 -3.48
N PRO A 43 -15.29 -3.80 -2.71
CA PRO A 43 -15.31 -3.91 -1.25
C PRO A 43 -14.86 -5.23 -0.61
N ASN A 44 -14.48 -6.26 -1.36
CA ASN A 44 -14.03 -7.55 -0.83
C ASN A 44 -12.85 -8.12 -1.64
N ALA A 45 -12.03 -7.27 -2.27
CA ALA A 45 -10.87 -7.69 -3.07
C ALA A 45 -9.60 -8.00 -2.24
N THR A 46 -9.78 -8.29 -0.95
CA THR A 46 -8.83 -8.01 0.15
C THR A 46 -7.52 -8.80 0.12
N LEU A 47 -7.28 -9.71 -0.83
CA LEU A 47 -6.01 -10.44 -0.88
C LEU A 47 -5.51 -10.74 -2.29
N THR A 48 -6.40 -10.97 -3.26
CA THR A 48 -5.94 -11.47 -4.57
C THR A 48 -5.52 -10.36 -5.54
N LEU A 49 -6.08 -9.15 -5.40
CA LEU A 49 -5.86 -8.04 -6.35
C LEU A 49 -4.98 -6.91 -5.82
N GLN A 50 -4.77 -6.83 -4.50
CA GLN A 50 -3.95 -5.78 -3.92
C GLN A 50 -2.47 -6.13 -4.03
N SER A 51 -1.80 -5.52 -5.00
CA SER A 51 -0.36 -5.61 -5.20
C SER A 51 0.44 -5.19 -3.95
N CYS A 52 -0.12 -4.30 -3.12
CA CYS A 52 0.49 -3.92 -1.85
C CYS A 52 0.51 -5.11 -0.86
N ASP A 53 -0.62 -5.82 -0.72
CA ASP A 53 -0.75 -6.94 0.20
C ASP A 53 0.11 -8.13 -0.21
N GLN A 54 0.10 -8.50 -1.50
CA GLN A 54 0.87 -9.64 -2.01
C GLN A 54 2.36 -9.32 -2.26
N GLY A 55 2.69 -8.06 -2.51
CA GLY A 55 4.06 -7.65 -2.78
C GLY A 55 4.75 -7.20 -1.51
N ILE A 56 4.47 -5.95 -1.13
CA ILE A 56 5.24 -5.24 -0.11
C ILE A 56 4.94 -5.78 1.28
N ILE A 57 3.66 -5.90 1.64
CA ILE A 57 3.23 -6.31 2.98
C ILE A 57 3.58 -7.77 3.24
N GLN A 58 3.38 -8.67 2.27
CA GLN A 58 3.78 -10.07 2.40
C GLN A 58 5.29 -10.18 2.67
N ASN A 59 6.13 -9.53 1.86
CA ASN A 59 7.58 -9.59 2.06
C ASN A 59 8.00 -9.00 3.40
N LEU A 60 7.39 -7.89 3.82
CA LEU A 60 7.64 -7.29 5.13
C LEU A 60 7.30 -8.27 6.26
N LYS A 61 6.13 -8.92 6.20
CA LYS A 61 5.69 -9.91 7.20
C LYS A 61 6.65 -11.09 7.26
N VAL A 62 7.06 -11.63 6.11
CA VAL A 62 8.01 -12.76 6.05
C VAL A 62 9.34 -12.36 6.67
N LEU A 63 9.92 -11.22 6.27
CA LEU A 63 11.21 -10.75 6.78
C LEU A 63 11.15 -10.49 8.29
N TYR A 64 10.12 -9.77 8.74
CA TYR A 64 9.93 -9.48 10.16
C TYR A 64 9.79 -10.77 10.99
N THR A 65 8.95 -11.70 10.54
CA THR A 65 8.72 -12.97 11.25
C THR A 65 9.99 -13.79 11.31
N SER A 66 10.76 -13.86 10.22
CA SER A 66 12.05 -14.56 10.20
C SER A 66 13.02 -13.96 11.22
N ILE A 67 13.16 -12.63 11.28
CA ILE A 67 14.05 -11.96 12.23
C ILE A 67 13.61 -12.25 13.67
N MET A 68 12.30 -12.19 13.96
CA MET A 68 11.78 -12.43 15.30
C MET A 68 11.96 -13.89 15.73
N LEU A 69 11.72 -14.85 14.84
CA LEU A 69 11.94 -16.27 15.12
C LEU A 69 13.42 -16.56 15.38
N SER A 70 14.34 -16.04 14.57
CA SER A 70 15.78 -16.22 14.79
C SER A 70 16.23 -15.65 16.14
N LYS A 71 15.69 -14.49 16.56
CA LYS A 71 15.97 -13.93 17.88
C LYS A 71 15.46 -14.81 19.01
N TYR A 72 14.25 -15.36 18.85
CA TYR A 72 13.64 -16.19 19.88
C TYR A 72 14.39 -17.51 20.05
N VAL A 73 14.75 -18.18 18.94
CA VAL A 73 15.59 -19.39 18.97
C VAL A 73 16.96 -19.10 19.57
N GLY A 74 17.61 -18.02 19.18
CA GLY A 74 18.90 -17.65 19.75
C GLY A 74 18.85 -17.40 21.26
N HIS A 75 17.74 -16.87 21.79
CA HIS A 75 17.53 -16.74 23.23
C HIS A 75 17.38 -18.10 23.91
N MET A 76 16.58 -19.01 23.34
CA MET A 76 16.42 -20.36 23.89
C MET A 76 17.74 -21.16 23.89
N ASP A 77 18.60 -20.96 22.88
CA ASP A 77 19.91 -21.61 22.81
C ASP A 77 20.93 -21.03 23.80
N THR A 78 20.70 -19.82 24.34
CA THR A 78 21.57 -19.22 25.37
C THR A 78 21.16 -19.56 26.80
N ASP A 79 19.97 -20.11 27.00
CA ASP A 79 19.43 -20.54 28.29
C ASP A 79 19.73 -22.04 28.61
N LEU A 80 20.52 -22.71 27.76
CA LEU A 80 21.03 -24.09 27.90
C LEU A 80 22.51 -24.10 28.28
#